data_AF-A0A239HTL9-F1
#
_entry.id   AF-A0A239HTL9-F1
#
_cell.length_a   1.000
_cell.length_b   1.000
_cell.length_c   1.000
_cell.angle_alpha   90.00
_cell.angle_beta   90.00
_cell.angle_gamma   90.00
#
_symmetry.space_group_name_H-M   'P 1'
#
loop_
_entity.id
_entity.type
_entity.pdbx_description
1 polymer ?
#
loop_
_entity_poly.entity_id
_entity_poly.type
_entity_poly.pdbx_seq_one_letter_code
_entity_poly.pdbx_strand_id
1 'polypeptide(L)'
;MTHSTQQDSEFAADVARAAGELLLRIRDTSDVRGRELGRLGDTQANDLILNRVRAERPGDSVLSEESADDLTRLDASRVWIIDPLDGSREYGMAGRGDWAVHVGLWEAGKGMTASAVAQPALGVVYSTADVTLSPAVDRRPQLVVSDSRPPYYMDALAADVGGDVVTMGSAGAKAMAVVRGDVDAYVHSGGQWEWDSAAPVGVALAAGLHCSRIDGEPLTYNNSHPYVPDLLICRPELAEPLLRGIATHATREADSGRVAMAREYIKALVSHDATKLRLADACRRVENGRSTGDTGQFICDDLEQGQQYKPIVAVRELNLREWGSNVVGRYLLDLDGGITVSVTEHFEIPAGDITAITAIIEPA
;
A
#
# COMPACT_ATOMS: atom_id res chain seq x y z
N MET A 1 18.45 -3.21 24.83
CA MET A 1 18.94 -4.59 24.63
C MET A 1 18.81 -4.90 23.16
N THR A 2 19.80 -5.51 22.53
CA THR A 2 19.67 -6.01 21.16
C THR A 2 18.95 -7.36 21.19
N HIS A 3 17.81 -7.46 20.52
CA HIS A 3 17.05 -8.70 20.40
C HIS A 3 17.67 -9.59 19.30
N SER A 4 17.50 -10.91 19.41
CA SER A 4 17.87 -11.81 18.32
C SER A 4 16.82 -11.79 17.20
N THR A 5 17.22 -12.16 15.98
CA THR A 5 16.29 -12.28 14.83
C THR A 5 15.11 -13.22 15.12
N GLN A 6 15.34 -14.27 15.92
CA GLN A 6 14.28 -15.17 16.36
C GLN A 6 13.26 -14.45 17.26
N GLN A 7 13.74 -13.69 18.26
CA GLN A 7 12.88 -12.93 19.16
C GLN A 7 12.09 -11.83 18.42
N ASP A 8 12.69 -11.21 17.41
CA ASP A 8 12.00 -10.23 16.56
C ASP A 8 10.94 -10.89 15.67
N SER A 9 11.21 -12.09 15.14
CA SER A 9 10.24 -12.86 14.34
C SER A 9 9.06 -13.36 15.18
N GLU A 10 9.31 -13.79 16.42
CA GLU A 10 8.28 -14.18 17.38
C GLU A 10 7.43 -12.97 17.80
N PHE A 11 8.06 -11.82 18.04
CA PHE A 11 7.35 -10.57 18.35
C PHE A 11 6.49 -10.10 17.17
N ALA A 12 7.01 -10.11 15.94
CA ALA A 12 6.23 -9.78 14.75
C ALA A 12 4.96 -10.65 14.64
N ALA A 13 5.11 -11.96 14.86
CA ALA A 13 4.00 -12.91 14.82
C ALA A 13 2.97 -12.68 15.94
N ASP A 14 3.44 -12.39 17.15
CA ASP A 14 2.55 -12.09 18.29
C ASP A 14 1.75 -10.80 18.07
N VAL A 15 2.40 -9.74 17.59
CA VAL A 15 1.76 -8.46 17.31
C VAL A 15 0.75 -8.59 16.16
N ALA A 16 1.12 -9.26 15.07
CA ALA A 16 0.21 -9.50 13.94
C ALA A 16 -1.02 -10.33 14.37
N ARG A 17 -0.83 -11.35 15.23
CA ARG A 17 -1.93 -12.14 15.81
C ARG A 17 -2.86 -11.28 16.67
N ALA A 18 -2.30 -10.49 17.58
CA ALA A 18 -3.08 -9.66 18.50
C ALA A 18 -3.91 -8.60 17.75
N ALA A 19 -3.33 -7.96 16.73
CA ALA A 19 -4.04 -7.03 15.85
C ALA A 19 -5.14 -7.76 15.05
N GLY A 20 -4.84 -8.94 14.50
CA GLY A 20 -5.84 -9.76 13.81
C GLY A 20 -7.03 -10.17 14.68
N GLU A 21 -6.78 -10.59 15.92
CA GLU A 21 -7.83 -10.91 16.89
C GLU A 21 -8.66 -9.67 17.28
N LEU A 22 -8.02 -8.50 17.39
CA LEU A 22 -8.73 -7.24 17.62
C LEU A 22 -9.66 -6.91 16.45
N LEU A 23 -9.16 -7.00 15.22
CA LEU A 23 -9.95 -6.77 14.00
C LEU A 23 -11.15 -7.72 13.90
N LEU A 24 -10.98 -9.00 14.23
CA LEU A 24 -12.11 -9.93 14.29
C LEU A 24 -13.16 -9.51 15.33
N ARG A 25 -12.74 -9.07 16.53
CA ARG A 25 -13.66 -8.57 17.56
C ARG A 25 -14.40 -7.31 17.10
N ILE A 26 -13.69 -6.35 16.50
CA ILE A 26 -14.30 -5.12 15.97
C ILE A 26 -15.35 -5.49 14.91
N ARG A 27 -15.00 -6.36 13.97
CA ARG A 27 -15.90 -6.79 12.89
C ARG A 27 -17.16 -7.50 13.40
N ASP A 28 -17.04 -8.30 14.46
CA ASP A 28 -18.16 -9.03 15.08
C ASP A 28 -19.08 -8.12 15.92
N THR A 29 -18.50 -7.17 16.65
CA THR A 29 -19.22 -6.40 17.67
C THR A 29 -19.65 -5.00 17.23
N SER A 30 -19.07 -4.47 16.16
CA SER A 30 -19.37 -3.11 15.71
C SER A 30 -20.77 -3.01 15.12
N ASP A 31 -21.36 -1.81 15.19
CA ASP A 31 -22.60 -1.46 14.48
C ASP A 31 -22.32 -0.77 13.13
N VAL A 32 -21.08 -0.31 12.89
CA VAL A 32 -20.69 0.34 11.62
C VAL A 32 -20.29 -0.69 10.57
N ARG A 33 -20.49 -0.38 9.29
CA ARG A 33 -20.28 -1.31 8.16
C ARG A 33 -19.53 -0.63 7.01
N GLY A 34 -19.00 -1.43 6.09
CA GLY A 34 -18.34 -0.91 4.89
C GLY A 34 -17.10 -0.09 5.23
N ARG A 35 -16.95 1.09 4.59
CA ARG A 35 -15.77 1.96 4.73
C ARG A 35 -15.52 2.38 6.18
N GLU A 36 -16.58 2.72 6.92
CA GLU A 36 -16.45 3.18 8.31
C GLU A 36 -15.94 2.07 9.24
N LEU A 37 -16.32 0.83 8.97
CA LEU A 37 -15.77 -0.33 9.67
C LEU A 37 -14.27 -0.50 9.37
N GLY A 38 -13.87 -0.29 8.11
CA GLY A 38 -12.46 -0.25 7.69
C GLY A 38 -11.67 0.75 8.52
N ARG A 39 -12.06 2.03 8.50
CA ARG A 39 -11.38 3.11 9.24
C ARG A 39 -11.25 2.83 10.74
N LEU A 40 -12.31 2.29 11.35
CA LEU A 40 -12.29 1.91 12.76
C LEU A 40 -11.28 0.78 13.02
N GLY A 41 -11.22 -0.20 12.12
CA GLY A 41 -10.26 -1.29 12.16
C GLY A 41 -8.82 -0.81 12.00
N ASP A 42 -8.55 -0.03 10.96
CA ASP A 42 -7.26 0.58 10.65
C ASP A 42 -6.73 1.35 11.88
N THR A 43 -7.53 2.27 12.43
CA THR A 43 -7.15 3.11 13.58
C THR A 43 -6.83 2.28 14.83
N GLN A 44 -7.72 1.35 15.23
CA GLN A 44 -7.52 0.60 16.47
C GLN A 44 -6.39 -0.43 16.35
N ALA A 45 -6.21 -1.05 15.18
CA ALA A 45 -5.10 -1.95 14.94
C ALA A 45 -3.77 -1.18 14.95
N ASN A 46 -3.72 0.02 14.36
CA ASN A 46 -2.54 0.88 14.39
C ASN A 46 -2.14 1.21 15.84
N ASP A 47 -3.08 1.69 16.65
CA ASP A 47 -2.84 2.01 18.05
C ASP A 47 -2.30 0.82 18.83
N LEU A 48 -2.86 -0.38 18.63
CA LEU A 48 -2.38 -1.60 19.27
C LEU A 48 -0.92 -1.87 18.89
N ILE A 49 -0.61 -1.86 17.60
CA ILE A 49 0.73 -2.20 17.09
C ILE A 49 1.76 -1.18 17.58
N LEU A 50 1.46 0.12 17.43
CA LEU A 50 2.35 1.20 17.87
C LEU A 50 2.63 1.13 19.38
N ASN A 51 1.61 0.85 20.20
CA ASN A 51 1.79 0.72 21.64
C ASN A 51 2.65 -0.50 22.02
N ARG A 52 2.48 -1.64 21.34
CA ARG A 52 3.31 -2.82 21.52
C ARG A 52 4.77 -2.55 21.15
N VAL A 53 5.02 -1.93 19.98
CA VAL A 53 6.38 -1.59 19.54
C VAL A 53 7.04 -0.60 20.50
N ARG A 54 6.35 0.47 20.92
CA ARG A 54 6.90 1.44 21.89
C ARG A 54 7.23 0.78 23.24
N ALA A 55 6.40 -0.15 23.71
CA ALA A 55 6.60 -0.79 25.01
C ALA A 55 7.75 -1.82 24.99
N GLU A 56 7.85 -2.62 23.93
CA GLU A 56 8.74 -3.79 23.89
C GLU A 56 9.97 -3.61 23.01
N ARG A 57 9.95 -2.62 22.10
CA ARG A 57 11.05 -2.24 21.19
C ARG A 57 11.24 -0.71 21.20
N PRO A 58 11.43 -0.06 22.36
CA PRO A 58 11.47 1.40 22.49
C PRO A 58 12.61 2.10 21.72
N GLY A 59 13.59 1.34 21.21
CA GLY A 59 14.70 1.87 20.42
C GLY A 59 14.52 1.76 18.91
N ASP A 60 13.46 1.09 18.45
CA ASP A 60 13.18 0.89 17.02
C ASP A 60 12.22 1.99 16.53
N SER A 61 12.40 2.44 15.28
CA SER A 61 11.46 3.38 14.64
C SER A 61 10.30 2.63 13.99
N VAL A 62 9.24 3.35 13.61
CA VAL A 62 8.06 2.77 12.95
C VAL A 62 7.70 3.58 11.71
N LEU A 63 7.39 2.90 10.62
CA LEU A 63 6.66 3.42 9.46
C LEU A 63 5.33 2.68 9.40
N SER A 64 4.22 3.40 9.53
CA SER A 64 2.85 2.85 9.45
C SER A 64 2.09 3.48 8.29
N GLU A 65 1.17 2.73 7.66
CA GLU A 65 0.18 3.31 6.75
C GLU A 65 -0.64 4.40 7.45
N GLU A 66 -1.02 4.14 8.70
CA GLU A 66 -2.02 4.90 9.47
C GLU A 66 -1.40 6.00 10.33
N SER A 67 -0.19 6.46 10.01
CA SER A 67 0.49 7.52 10.77
C SER A 67 1.35 8.39 9.86
N ALA A 68 1.35 9.70 10.14
CA ALA A 68 2.23 10.64 9.46
C ALA A 68 3.70 10.21 9.64
N ASP A 69 4.50 10.39 8.58
CA ASP A 69 5.91 10.00 8.60
C ASP A 69 6.78 11.22 8.90
N ASP A 70 7.25 11.31 10.15
CA ASP A 70 8.14 12.38 10.60
C ASP A 70 9.59 12.26 10.09
N LEU A 71 9.86 11.22 9.28
CA LEU A 71 11.15 10.89 8.65
C LEU A 71 12.29 10.53 9.61
N THR A 72 12.04 10.47 10.92
CA THR A 72 13.06 10.10 11.91
C THR A 72 13.60 8.68 11.68
N ARG A 73 12.78 7.82 11.07
CA ARG A 73 13.15 6.46 10.64
C ARG A 73 14.32 6.39 9.66
N LEU A 74 14.62 7.46 8.93
CA LEU A 74 15.69 7.46 7.92
C LEU A 74 17.09 7.45 8.55
N ASP A 75 17.21 7.92 9.79
CA ASP A 75 18.44 7.87 10.58
C ASP A 75 18.51 6.60 11.46
N ALA A 76 17.46 5.80 11.50
CA ALA A 76 17.35 4.61 12.34
C ALA A 76 17.98 3.38 11.68
N SER A 77 18.60 2.53 12.50
CA SER A 77 19.15 1.24 12.04
C SER A 77 18.11 0.12 12.01
N ARG A 78 16.95 0.33 12.64
CA ARG A 78 15.88 -0.65 12.82
C ARG A 78 14.53 0.04 12.68
N VAL A 79 13.71 -0.41 11.73
CA VAL A 79 12.42 0.20 11.42
C VAL A 79 11.36 -0.89 11.26
N TRP A 80 10.32 -0.83 12.08
CA TRP A 80 9.11 -1.62 11.89
C TRP A 80 8.26 -0.97 10.80
N ILE A 81 8.03 -1.68 9.70
CA ILE A 81 7.18 -1.26 8.59
C ILE A 81 5.88 -2.06 8.70
N ILE A 82 4.77 -1.37 8.97
CA ILE A 82 3.52 -2.01 9.36
C ILE A 82 2.35 -1.56 8.49
N ASP A 83 1.48 -2.50 8.17
CA ASP A 83 0.14 -2.27 7.63
C ASP A 83 -0.85 -2.84 8.66
N PRO A 84 -1.52 -1.99 9.45
CA PRO A 84 -2.44 -2.44 10.48
C PRO A 84 -3.63 -3.24 9.95
N LEU A 85 -4.04 -3.00 8.70
CA LEU A 85 -5.15 -3.68 8.04
C LEU A 85 -5.02 -3.54 6.51
N ASP A 86 -4.32 -4.49 5.88
CA ASP A 86 -4.23 -4.57 4.44
C ASP A 86 -5.53 -5.16 3.88
N GLY A 87 -6.17 -4.43 2.96
CA GLY A 87 -7.48 -4.79 2.42
C GLY A 87 -8.64 -4.29 3.28
N SER A 88 -8.59 -3.06 3.82
CA SER A 88 -9.69 -2.45 4.60
C SER A 88 -11.04 -2.46 3.86
N ARG A 89 -11.03 -2.42 2.51
CA ARG A 89 -12.22 -2.63 1.68
C ARG A 89 -12.81 -4.03 1.85
N GLU A 90 -11.98 -5.06 1.69
CA GLU A 90 -12.38 -6.46 1.86
C GLU A 90 -12.84 -6.75 3.30
N TYR A 91 -12.16 -6.18 4.28
CA TYR A 91 -12.55 -6.27 5.69
C TYR A 91 -13.95 -5.68 5.95
N GLY A 92 -14.26 -4.53 5.34
CA GLY A 92 -15.56 -3.88 5.42
C GLY A 92 -16.71 -4.61 4.70
N MET A 93 -16.40 -5.59 3.83
CA MET A 93 -17.39 -6.36 3.07
C MET A 93 -17.81 -7.62 3.83
N ALA A 94 -19.12 -7.88 3.93
CA ALA A 94 -19.62 -9.08 4.59
C ALA A 94 -19.17 -10.36 3.85
N GLY A 95 -18.67 -11.35 4.60
CA GLY A 95 -18.27 -12.66 4.06
C GLY A 95 -16.92 -12.73 3.35
N ARG A 96 -16.23 -11.59 3.11
CA ARG A 96 -14.87 -11.58 2.57
C ARG A 96 -13.83 -11.87 3.68
N GLY A 97 -12.77 -12.59 3.33
CA GLY A 97 -11.72 -13.03 4.25
C GLY A 97 -10.30 -12.78 3.76
N ASP A 98 -10.15 -12.21 2.57
CA ASP A 98 -8.90 -11.85 1.91
C ASP A 98 -8.45 -10.43 2.32
N TRP A 99 -8.13 -10.30 3.60
CA TRP A 99 -7.51 -9.14 4.24
C TRP A 99 -6.47 -9.63 5.25
N ALA A 100 -5.51 -8.77 5.61
CA ALA A 100 -4.34 -9.17 6.37
C ALA A 100 -3.87 -8.09 7.37
N VAL A 101 -2.91 -8.46 8.21
CA VAL A 101 -2.11 -7.53 9.02
C VAL A 101 -0.64 -7.77 8.69
N HIS A 102 0.13 -6.72 8.42
CA HIS A 102 1.55 -6.80 8.11
C HIS A 102 2.39 -6.23 9.24
N VAL A 103 3.36 -7.01 9.71
CA VAL A 103 4.35 -6.56 10.69
C VAL A 103 5.73 -6.98 10.22
N GLY A 104 6.49 -6.07 9.63
CA GLY A 104 7.84 -6.32 9.13
C GLY A 104 8.89 -5.50 9.86
N LEU A 105 10.04 -6.08 10.16
CA LEU A 105 11.22 -5.39 10.66
C LEU A 105 12.27 -5.31 9.56
N TRP A 106 12.62 -4.08 9.20
CA TRP A 106 13.76 -3.76 8.37
C TRP A 106 14.97 -3.40 9.24
N GLU A 107 16.15 -3.88 8.86
CA GLU A 107 17.43 -3.50 9.46
C GLU A 107 18.41 -2.95 8.41
N ALA A 108 19.06 -1.85 8.75
CA ALA A 108 20.03 -1.19 7.88
C ALA A 108 21.15 -2.15 7.45
N GLY A 109 21.37 -2.25 6.14
CA GLY A 109 22.37 -3.14 5.54
C GLY A 109 21.99 -4.63 5.53
N LYS A 110 20.82 -5.02 6.07
CA LYS A 110 20.35 -6.42 6.07
C LYS A 110 19.03 -6.62 5.33
N GLY A 111 18.20 -5.58 5.18
CA GLY A 111 16.86 -5.69 4.60
C GLY A 111 15.83 -6.19 5.61
N MET A 112 14.82 -6.93 5.16
CA MET A 112 13.79 -7.50 6.03
C MET A 112 14.36 -8.69 6.82
N THR A 113 14.46 -8.57 8.15
CA THR A 113 15.06 -9.62 8.99
C THR A 113 14.06 -10.37 9.87
N ALA A 114 12.93 -9.76 10.19
CA ALA A 114 11.79 -10.43 10.83
C ALA A 114 10.50 -9.96 10.17
N SER A 115 9.54 -10.85 9.93
CA SER A 115 8.27 -10.46 9.32
C SER A 115 7.17 -11.43 9.70
N ALA A 116 5.94 -10.90 9.84
CA ALA A 116 4.74 -11.69 9.99
C ALA A 116 3.57 -11.12 9.17
N VAL A 117 2.77 -12.02 8.61
CA VAL A 117 1.50 -11.71 7.95
C VAL A 117 0.41 -12.53 8.62
N ALA A 118 -0.54 -11.87 9.27
CA ALA A 118 -1.74 -12.53 9.79
C ALA A 118 -2.84 -12.53 8.73
N GLN A 119 -3.54 -13.65 8.58
CA GLN A 119 -4.81 -13.75 7.85
C GLN A 119 -5.91 -14.15 8.82
N PRO A 120 -6.52 -13.19 9.53
CA PRO A 120 -7.33 -13.49 10.70
C PRO A 120 -8.58 -14.29 10.36
N ALA A 121 -9.19 -14.06 9.20
CA ALA A 121 -10.34 -14.84 8.73
C ALA A 121 -10.02 -16.33 8.49
N LEU A 122 -8.74 -16.68 8.29
CA LEU A 122 -8.27 -18.06 8.17
C LEU A 122 -7.74 -18.62 9.50
N GLY A 123 -7.55 -17.78 10.53
CA GLY A 123 -6.96 -18.17 11.81
C GLY A 123 -5.48 -18.51 11.74
N VAL A 124 -4.73 -17.96 10.77
CA VAL A 124 -3.32 -18.29 10.52
C VAL A 124 -2.45 -17.04 10.59
N VAL A 125 -1.22 -17.20 11.08
CA VAL A 125 -0.13 -16.21 11.02
C VAL A 125 1.08 -16.88 10.39
N TYR A 126 1.61 -16.29 9.34
CA TYR A 126 2.87 -16.71 8.71
C TYR A 126 4.00 -15.83 9.22
N SER A 127 5.12 -16.42 9.66
CA SER A 127 6.26 -15.68 10.18
C SER A 127 7.58 -16.20 9.64
N THR A 128 8.57 -15.31 9.55
CA THR A 128 9.97 -15.68 9.28
C THR A 128 10.55 -16.66 10.29
N ALA A 129 9.94 -16.82 11.48
CA ALA A 129 10.34 -17.81 12.47
C ALA A 129 10.09 -19.26 12.04
N ASP A 130 9.03 -19.53 11.27
CA ASP A 130 8.52 -20.89 11.07
C ASP A 130 7.80 -21.14 9.71
N VAL A 131 8.02 -20.28 8.71
CA VAL A 131 7.42 -20.46 7.38
C VAL A 131 8.17 -21.49 6.53
N THR A 132 7.42 -22.27 5.75
CA THR A 132 7.96 -23.17 4.72
C THR A 132 7.05 -23.11 3.49
N LEU A 133 7.65 -23.06 2.30
CA LEU A 133 6.89 -23.09 1.05
C LEU A 133 6.22 -24.45 0.83
N SER A 134 4.95 -24.41 0.44
CA SER A 134 4.21 -25.61 0.07
C SER A 134 4.72 -26.21 -1.26
N PRO A 135 4.75 -27.56 -1.40
CA PRO A 135 5.17 -28.20 -2.65
C PRO A 135 4.37 -27.73 -3.87
N ALA A 136 5.00 -27.81 -5.05
CA ALA A 136 4.32 -27.50 -6.29
C ALA A 136 3.19 -28.51 -6.55
N VAL A 137 2.08 -28.01 -7.09
CA VAL A 137 0.96 -28.83 -7.53
C VAL A 137 1.05 -28.96 -9.06
N ASP A 138 0.88 -30.18 -9.57
CA ASP A 138 0.87 -30.42 -11.02
C ASP A 138 -0.45 -29.91 -11.63
N ARG A 139 -0.46 -28.62 -11.95
CA ARG A 139 -1.57 -27.90 -12.59
C ARG A 139 -1.01 -26.74 -13.43
N ARG A 140 -1.89 -26.11 -14.22
CA ARG A 140 -1.54 -24.85 -14.88
C ARG A 140 -1.16 -23.80 -13.82
N PRO A 141 -0.09 -23.01 -14.04
CA PRO A 141 0.29 -21.93 -13.14
C PRO A 141 -0.85 -20.93 -12.96
N GLN A 142 -1.06 -20.47 -11.73
CA GLN A 142 -2.04 -19.43 -11.40
C GLN A 142 -1.31 -18.15 -11.00
N LEU A 143 -1.57 -17.08 -11.75
CA LEU A 143 -0.99 -15.75 -11.55
C LEU A 143 -2.04 -14.88 -10.88
N VAL A 144 -1.87 -14.61 -9.58
CA VAL A 144 -2.77 -13.76 -8.82
C VAL A 144 -2.44 -12.29 -8.99
N VAL A 145 -3.48 -11.48 -9.14
CA VAL A 145 -3.41 -10.02 -9.26
C VAL A 145 -4.49 -9.36 -8.41
N SER A 146 -4.38 -8.05 -8.21
CA SER A 146 -5.43 -7.27 -7.55
C SER A 146 -6.77 -7.39 -8.29
N ASP A 147 -7.86 -7.62 -7.56
CA ASP A 147 -9.22 -7.61 -8.11
C ASP A 147 -9.71 -6.22 -8.54
N SER A 148 -9.04 -5.16 -8.09
CA SER A 148 -9.41 -3.77 -8.35
C SER A 148 -8.45 -3.06 -9.30
N ARG A 149 -7.18 -3.46 -9.30
CA ARG A 149 -6.11 -2.83 -10.09
C ARG A 149 -5.22 -3.90 -10.75
N PRO A 150 -5.76 -4.79 -11.59
CA PRO A 150 -4.94 -5.77 -12.29
C PRO A 150 -4.01 -5.09 -13.30
N PRO A 151 -2.72 -5.48 -13.39
CA PRO A 151 -1.85 -5.01 -14.47
C PRO A 151 -2.44 -5.34 -15.85
N TYR A 152 -2.36 -4.40 -16.79
CA TYR A 152 -3.02 -4.55 -18.10
C TYR A 152 -2.44 -5.66 -18.99
N TYR A 153 -1.24 -6.15 -18.67
CA TYR A 153 -0.49 -7.12 -19.47
C TYR A 153 -0.62 -8.58 -18.99
N MET A 154 -1.48 -8.84 -18.01
CA MET A 154 -1.50 -10.13 -17.30
C MET A 154 -1.99 -11.30 -18.13
N ASP A 155 -2.94 -11.10 -19.03
CA ASP A 155 -3.43 -12.17 -19.90
C ASP A 155 -2.32 -12.66 -20.85
N ALA A 156 -1.52 -11.73 -21.39
CA ALA A 156 -0.38 -12.05 -22.23
C ALA A 156 0.73 -12.76 -21.43
N LEU A 157 1.02 -12.28 -20.22
CA LEU A 157 1.99 -12.91 -19.32
C LEU A 157 1.60 -14.33 -18.91
N ALA A 158 0.32 -14.56 -18.58
CA ALA A 158 -0.19 -15.88 -18.24
C ALA A 158 -0.07 -16.85 -19.43
N ALA A 159 -0.35 -16.37 -20.65
CA ALA A 159 -0.20 -17.18 -21.86
C ALA A 159 1.26 -17.64 -22.09
N ASP A 160 2.26 -16.79 -21.82
CA ASP A 160 3.68 -17.13 -21.99
C ASP A 160 4.15 -18.29 -21.10
N VAL A 161 3.52 -18.48 -19.95
CA VAL A 161 3.80 -19.57 -19.00
C VAL A 161 2.75 -20.68 -19.01
N GLY A 162 1.79 -20.62 -19.95
CA GLY A 162 0.68 -21.58 -20.03
C GLY A 162 -0.24 -21.59 -18.81
N GLY A 163 -0.31 -20.47 -18.08
CA GLY A 163 -1.08 -20.30 -16.85
C GLY A 163 -2.41 -19.56 -17.05
N ASP A 164 -3.07 -19.28 -15.92
CA ASP A 164 -4.33 -18.57 -15.82
C ASP A 164 -4.21 -17.39 -14.84
N VAL A 165 -4.93 -16.29 -15.11
CA VAL A 165 -5.01 -15.15 -14.20
C VAL A 165 -6.13 -15.37 -13.19
N VAL A 166 -5.83 -15.14 -11.92
CA VAL A 166 -6.82 -15.14 -10.82
C VAL A 166 -6.75 -13.83 -10.05
N THR A 167 -7.83 -13.47 -9.37
CA THR A 167 -7.93 -12.19 -8.66
C THR A 167 -8.18 -12.38 -7.17
N MET A 168 -7.61 -11.49 -6.36
CA MET A 168 -7.78 -11.48 -4.90
C MET A 168 -7.55 -10.07 -4.34
N GLY A 169 -8.28 -9.71 -3.27
CA GLY A 169 -8.00 -8.51 -2.46
C GLY A 169 -6.68 -8.65 -1.69
N SER A 170 -6.26 -7.61 -0.96
CA SER A 170 -5.09 -7.59 -0.04
C SER A 170 -3.73 -8.05 -0.62
N ALA A 171 -2.70 -7.22 -0.53
CA ALA A 171 -1.34 -7.62 -0.93
C ALA A 171 -0.84 -8.84 -0.12
N GLY A 172 -1.09 -8.87 1.19
CA GLY A 172 -0.77 -9.97 2.09
C GLY A 172 -1.49 -11.26 1.74
N ALA A 173 -2.80 -11.20 1.46
CA ALA A 173 -3.58 -12.38 1.08
C ALA A 173 -3.03 -13.02 -0.21
N LYS A 174 -2.69 -12.19 -1.21
CA LYS A 174 -2.07 -12.64 -2.47
C LYS A 174 -0.70 -13.29 -2.26
N ALA A 175 0.19 -12.64 -1.52
CA ALA A 175 1.51 -13.20 -1.23
C ALA A 175 1.41 -14.53 -0.47
N MET A 176 0.53 -14.61 0.54
CA MET A 176 0.37 -15.83 1.33
C MET A 176 -0.31 -16.95 0.55
N ALA A 177 -1.13 -16.64 -0.46
CA ALA A 177 -1.63 -17.62 -1.40
C ALA A 177 -0.49 -18.29 -2.20
N VAL A 178 0.57 -17.55 -2.54
CA VAL A 178 1.79 -18.12 -3.15
C VAL A 178 2.53 -19.01 -2.14
N VAL A 179 2.70 -18.57 -0.90
CA VAL A 179 3.36 -19.34 0.18
C VAL A 179 2.63 -20.67 0.44
N ARG A 180 1.29 -20.66 0.43
CA ARG A 180 0.45 -21.86 0.56
C ARG A 180 0.43 -22.76 -0.69
N GLY A 181 0.90 -22.27 -1.83
CA GLY A 181 0.79 -22.98 -3.11
C GLY A 181 -0.62 -22.99 -3.71
N ASP A 182 -1.53 -22.17 -3.18
CA ASP A 182 -2.87 -21.97 -3.75
C ASP A 182 -2.76 -21.38 -5.16
N VAL A 183 -1.77 -20.50 -5.35
CA VAL A 183 -1.38 -19.86 -6.61
C VAL A 183 0.15 -19.89 -6.74
N ASP A 184 0.70 -19.53 -7.91
CA ASP A 184 2.13 -19.73 -8.21
C ASP A 184 2.92 -18.43 -8.37
N ALA A 185 2.24 -17.33 -8.66
CA ALA A 185 2.85 -16.02 -8.74
C ALA A 185 1.86 -14.93 -8.34
N TYR A 186 2.34 -13.91 -7.64
CA TYR A 186 1.69 -12.64 -7.41
C TYR A 186 2.45 -11.57 -8.19
N VAL A 187 1.75 -10.91 -9.11
CA VAL A 187 2.27 -9.79 -9.90
C VAL A 187 1.47 -8.54 -9.56
N HIS A 188 2.19 -7.46 -9.24
CA HIS A 188 1.60 -6.14 -9.07
C HIS A 188 2.38 -5.11 -9.87
N SER A 189 1.69 -4.16 -10.50
CA SER A 189 2.28 -3.00 -11.15
C SER A 189 1.29 -1.85 -11.13
N GLY A 190 1.79 -0.62 -11.02
CA GLY A 190 0.94 0.57 -10.96
C GLY A 190 0.80 1.15 -9.55
N GLY A 191 1.70 0.77 -8.65
CA GLY A 191 1.90 1.45 -7.38
C GLY A 191 1.29 0.76 -6.18
N GLN A 192 2.10 0.66 -5.14
CA GLN A 192 1.75 0.34 -3.76
C GLN A 192 2.79 0.99 -2.84
N TRP A 193 2.69 0.74 -1.55
CA TRP A 193 3.59 1.30 -0.54
C TRP A 193 4.47 0.22 0.09
N GLU A 194 5.48 0.66 0.84
CA GLU A 194 6.38 -0.27 1.54
C GLU A 194 5.64 -1.16 2.54
N TRP A 195 4.63 -0.64 3.23
CA TRP A 195 3.83 -1.42 4.19
C TRP A 195 2.97 -2.51 3.52
N ASP A 196 2.56 -2.32 2.26
CA ASP A 196 1.83 -3.34 1.50
C ASP A 196 2.69 -4.59 1.23
N SER A 197 4.03 -4.46 1.13
CA SER A 197 4.90 -5.58 0.74
C SER A 197 6.02 -5.96 1.70
N ALA A 198 6.42 -5.09 2.64
CA ALA A 198 7.56 -5.36 3.52
C ALA A 198 7.44 -6.70 4.24
N ALA A 199 6.34 -6.90 4.99
CA ALA A 199 6.12 -8.17 5.70
C ALA A 199 5.82 -9.34 4.75
N PRO A 200 4.95 -9.20 3.73
CA PRO A 200 4.73 -10.25 2.73
C PRO A 200 6.00 -10.75 2.05
N VAL A 201 6.89 -9.86 1.66
CA VAL A 201 8.17 -10.20 1.00
C VAL A 201 9.14 -10.82 1.98
N GLY A 202 9.23 -10.32 3.22
CA GLY A 202 10.05 -10.94 4.26
C GLY A 202 9.66 -12.40 4.51
N VAL A 203 8.35 -12.67 4.63
CA VAL A 203 7.82 -14.03 4.79
C VAL A 203 8.06 -14.87 3.52
N ALA A 204 7.80 -14.32 2.33
CA ALA A 204 7.98 -15.06 1.07
C ALA A 204 9.45 -15.45 0.81
N LEU A 205 10.40 -14.54 1.08
CA LEU A 205 11.83 -14.83 1.00
C LEU A 205 12.24 -15.92 1.99
N ALA A 206 11.76 -15.86 3.25
CA ALA A 206 12.04 -16.89 4.24
C ALA A 206 11.45 -18.26 3.86
N ALA A 207 10.33 -18.28 3.13
CA ALA A 207 9.75 -19.50 2.57
C ALA A 207 10.55 -20.08 1.38
N GLY A 208 11.46 -19.31 0.80
CA GLY A 208 12.25 -19.70 -0.38
C GLY A 208 11.63 -19.33 -1.72
N LEU A 209 10.68 -18.37 -1.75
CA LEU A 209 10.13 -17.83 -2.99
C LEU A 209 11.07 -16.79 -3.62
N HIS A 210 10.91 -16.58 -4.92
CA HIS A 210 11.52 -15.44 -5.62
C HIS A 210 10.73 -14.18 -5.31
N CYS A 211 11.41 -13.11 -4.91
CA CYS A 211 10.82 -11.79 -4.70
C CYS A 211 11.69 -10.72 -5.36
N SER A 212 11.12 -9.90 -6.24
CA SER A 212 11.81 -8.79 -6.89
C SER A 212 10.84 -7.69 -7.32
N ARG A 213 11.39 -6.58 -7.82
CA ARG A 213 10.69 -5.69 -8.75
C ARG A 213 10.42 -6.43 -10.07
N ILE A 214 9.53 -5.89 -10.88
CA ILE A 214 9.14 -6.55 -12.15
C ILE A 214 10.26 -6.51 -13.20
N ASP A 215 11.25 -5.64 -13.02
CA ASP A 215 12.49 -5.59 -13.80
C ASP A 215 13.58 -6.58 -13.29
N GLY A 216 13.31 -7.27 -12.19
CA GLY A 216 14.22 -8.24 -11.56
C GLY A 216 15.13 -7.65 -10.48
N GLU A 217 15.14 -6.33 -10.27
CA GLU A 217 15.94 -5.71 -9.22
C GLU A 217 15.40 -6.07 -7.81
N PRO A 218 16.27 -6.12 -6.78
CA PRO A 218 15.82 -6.35 -5.41
C PRO A 218 14.85 -5.27 -4.91
N LEU A 219 13.87 -5.67 -4.11
CA LEU A 219 13.01 -4.75 -3.39
C LEU A 219 13.79 -4.07 -2.25
N THR A 220 13.75 -2.74 -2.19
CA THR A 220 14.34 -1.94 -1.12
C THR A 220 13.26 -1.34 -0.24
N TYR A 221 13.60 -1.10 1.02
CA TYR A 221 12.68 -0.59 2.05
C TYR A 221 13.39 0.46 2.92
N ASN A 222 12.61 1.16 3.72
CA ASN A 222 12.98 2.37 4.46
C ASN A 222 13.47 3.49 3.53
N ASN A 223 12.89 3.61 2.33
CA ASN A 223 13.21 4.71 1.42
C ASN A 223 12.57 6.02 1.91
N SER A 224 13.16 7.17 1.57
CA SER A 224 12.58 8.48 1.90
C SER A 224 11.19 8.67 1.32
N HIS A 225 10.95 8.11 0.13
CA HIS A 225 9.62 7.94 -0.42
C HIS A 225 9.24 6.46 -0.33
N PRO A 226 8.34 6.06 0.59
CA PRO A 226 8.05 4.66 0.87
C PRO A 226 7.10 4.03 -0.16
N TYR A 227 7.32 4.31 -1.44
CA TYR A 227 6.50 3.84 -2.55
C TYR A 227 7.21 2.73 -3.32
N VAL A 228 6.48 1.66 -3.59
CA VAL A 228 6.93 0.49 -4.34
C VAL A 228 6.07 0.42 -5.62
N PRO A 229 6.61 0.76 -6.80
CA PRO A 229 5.83 0.86 -8.04
C PRO A 229 5.24 -0.47 -8.51
N ASP A 230 5.91 -1.57 -8.20
CA ASP A 230 5.61 -2.90 -8.72
C ASP A 230 6.34 -3.99 -7.92
N LEU A 231 5.88 -5.24 -8.07
CA LEU A 231 6.53 -6.40 -7.48
C LEU A 231 6.21 -7.68 -8.26
N LEU A 232 7.09 -8.66 -8.10
CA LEU A 232 6.88 -10.06 -8.45
C LEU A 232 7.23 -10.93 -7.24
N ILE A 233 6.28 -11.74 -6.76
CA ILE A 233 6.52 -12.84 -5.83
C ILE A 233 6.11 -14.12 -6.53
N CYS A 234 6.99 -15.09 -6.71
CA CYS A 234 6.64 -16.32 -7.41
C CYS A 234 7.48 -17.52 -6.97
N ARG A 235 7.04 -18.71 -7.37
CA ARG A 235 7.87 -19.92 -7.25
C ARG A 235 9.17 -19.73 -8.03
N PRO A 236 10.35 -20.17 -7.52
CA PRO A 236 11.64 -19.94 -8.17
C PRO A 236 11.71 -20.40 -9.63
N GLU A 237 11.05 -21.51 -9.96
CA GLU A 237 10.98 -22.08 -11.31
C GLU A 237 10.22 -21.20 -12.32
N LEU A 238 9.38 -20.26 -11.85
CA LEU A 238 8.62 -19.34 -12.70
C LEU A 238 9.29 -17.96 -12.84
N ALA A 239 10.32 -17.65 -12.05
CA ALA A 239 10.91 -16.32 -12.01
C ALA A 239 11.44 -15.86 -13.37
N GLU A 240 12.30 -16.65 -14.02
CA GLU A 240 12.88 -16.28 -15.31
C GLU A 240 11.83 -16.18 -16.44
N PRO A 241 10.92 -17.16 -16.64
CA PRO A 241 9.85 -17.04 -17.62
C PRO A 241 8.96 -15.80 -17.42
N LEU A 242 8.58 -15.52 -16.16
CA LEU A 242 7.72 -14.38 -15.85
C LEU A 242 8.44 -13.05 -16.09
N LEU A 243 9.68 -12.89 -15.65
CA LEU A 243 10.46 -11.67 -15.89
C LEU A 243 10.66 -11.42 -17.40
N ARG A 244 10.86 -12.47 -18.20
CA ARG A 244 10.96 -12.35 -19.66
C ARG A 244 9.63 -11.90 -20.30
N GLY A 245 8.51 -12.48 -19.87
CA GLY A 245 7.19 -12.06 -20.33
C GLY A 245 6.87 -10.62 -19.93
N ILE A 246 7.16 -10.25 -18.68
CA ILE A 246 7.01 -8.88 -18.18
C ILE A 246 7.81 -7.89 -19.03
N ALA A 247 9.09 -8.16 -19.29
CA ALA A 247 9.93 -7.29 -20.11
C ALA A 247 9.38 -7.09 -21.54
N THR A 248 8.57 -8.04 -22.03
CA THR A 248 7.92 -7.97 -23.34
C THR A 248 6.63 -7.17 -23.30
N HIS A 249 5.80 -7.33 -22.26
CA HIS A 249 4.42 -6.83 -22.24
C HIS A 249 4.20 -5.58 -21.36
N ALA A 250 5.04 -5.35 -20.34
CA ALA A 250 4.97 -4.20 -19.45
C ALA A 250 5.63 -2.95 -20.06
N THR A 251 4.97 -2.41 -21.08
CA THR A 251 5.41 -1.26 -21.90
C THR A 251 5.12 0.12 -21.32
N ARG A 252 4.40 0.23 -20.19
CA ARG A 252 4.12 1.52 -19.53
C ARG A 252 5.16 1.79 -18.45
N GLU A 253 5.66 3.02 -18.40
CA GLU A 253 6.45 3.48 -17.26
C GLU A 253 5.57 3.57 -16.01
N ALA A 254 6.13 3.14 -14.87
CA ALA A 254 5.47 3.30 -13.59
C ALA A 254 5.55 4.76 -13.14
N ASP A 255 4.48 5.26 -12.53
CA ASP A 255 4.52 6.55 -11.85
C ASP A 255 5.62 6.51 -10.77
N SER A 256 6.34 7.62 -10.61
CA SER A 256 7.14 7.83 -9.40
C SER A 256 6.20 7.91 -8.19
N GLY A 257 6.73 7.71 -6.99
CA GLY A 257 5.93 7.83 -5.77
C GLY A 257 5.23 9.19 -5.66
N ARG A 258 5.92 10.28 -6.01
CA ARG A 258 5.35 11.64 -5.95
C ARG A 258 4.21 11.81 -6.93
N VAL A 259 4.38 11.30 -8.16
CA VAL A 259 3.33 11.35 -9.19
C VAL A 259 2.12 10.52 -8.75
N ALA A 260 2.34 9.34 -8.15
CA ALA A 260 1.28 8.51 -7.61
C ALA A 260 0.49 9.24 -6.50
N MET A 261 1.17 9.90 -5.57
CA MET A 261 0.54 10.70 -4.51
C MET A 261 -0.31 11.86 -5.05
N ALA A 262 0.25 12.65 -5.98
CA ALA A 262 -0.49 13.73 -6.62
C ALA A 262 -1.70 13.22 -7.39
N ARG A 263 -1.58 12.06 -8.05
CA ARG A 263 -2.68 11.40 -8.75
C ARG A 263 -3.78 10.95 -7.80
N GLU A 264 -3.44 10.35 -6.66
CA GLU A 264 -4.43 9.96 -5.65
C GLU A 264 -5.17 11.16 -5.08
N TYR A 265 -4.47 12.28 -4.82
CA TYR A 265 -5.13 13.54 -4.44
C TYR A 265 -6.17 13.99 -5.48
N ILE A 266 -5.78 14.02 -6.76
CA ILE A 266 -6.67 14.45 -7.84
C ILE A 266 -7.86 13.50 -8.01
N LYS A 267 -7.67 12.19 -7.81
CA LYS A 267 -8.79 11.22 -7.79
C LYS A 267 -9.76 11.51 -6.65
N ALA A 268 -9.24 11.87 -5.47
CA ALA A 268 -10.06 12.20 -4.30
C ALA A 268 -10.97 13.41 -4.50
N LEU A 269 -10.60 14.35 -5.40
CA LEU A 269 -11.48 15.46 -5.78
C LEU A 269 -12.82 14.98 -6.37
N VAL A 270 -12.83 13.84 -7.05
CA VAL A 270 -14.03 13.27 -7.69
C VAL A 270 -14.66 12.19 -6.81
N SER A 271 -13.86 11.34 -6.17
CA SER A 271 -14.38 10.24 -5.35
C SER A 271 -14.84 10.67 -3.96
N HIS A 272 -14.42 11.86 -3.51
CA HIS A 272 -14.59 12.35 -2.14
C HIS A 272 -14.12 11.31 -1.11
N ASP A 273 -13.05 10.60 -1.44
CA ASP A 273 -12.46 9.54 -0.62
C ASP A 273 -11.02 9.90 -0.32
N ALA A 274 -10.78 10.41 0.89
CA ALA A 274 -9.45 10.82 1.33
C ALA A 274 -8.70 9.69 2.07
N THR A 275 -9.26 8.48 2.15
CA THR A 275 -8.68 7.36 2.94
C THR A 275 -7.28 6.94 2.50
N LYS A 276 -6.91 7.21 1.24
CA LYS A 276 -5.57 6.89 0.70
C LYS A 276 -4.67 8.11 0.54
N LEU A 277 -5.08 9.27 1.05
CA LEU A 277 -4.28 10.48 0.97
C LEU A 277 -3.27 10.55 2.10
N ARG A 278 -2.04 10.86 1.71
CA ARG A 278 -0.91 11.06 2.61
C ARG A 278 -0.52 12.52 2.65
N LEU A 279 -1.05 13.22 3.64
CA LEU A 279 -0.79 14.64 3.90
C LEU A 279 -0.05 14.76 5.23
N ALA A 280 0.99 15.59 5.28
CA ALA A 280 1.64 15.92 6.55
C ALA A 280 0.67 16.66 7.47
N ASP A 281 0.84 16.54 8.80
CA ASP A 281 -0.02 17.22 9.77
C ASP A 281 -0.12 18.73 9.50
N ALA A 282 1.00 19.37 9.19
CA ALA A 282 1.10 20.80 8.88
C ALA A 282 0.88 21.14 7.39
N CYS A 283 0.30 20.22 6.60
CA CYS A 283 0.04 20.45 5.18
C CYS A 283 -0.89 21.65 4.97
N ARG A 284 -0.55 22.51 4.00
CA ARG A 284 -1.32 23.71 3.68
C ARG A 284 -1.88 23.66 2.26
N ARG A 285 -3.09 24.17 2.09
CA ARG A 285 -3.73 24.36 0.78
C ARG A 285 -3.99 25.84 0.50
N VAL A 286 -3.59 26.28 -0.69
CA VAL A 286 -3.83 27.63 -1.20
C VAL A 286 -4.50 27.54 -2.57
N GLU A 287 -5.62 28.25 -2.74
CA GLU A 287 -6.35 28.35 -4.02
C GLU A 287 -6.39 29.81 -4.49
N ASN A 288 -5.87 30.08 -5.69
CA ASN A 288 -5.86 31.44 -6.27
C ASN A 288 -5.34 32.52 -5.29
N GLY A 289 -4.32 32.17 -4.50
CA GLY A 289 -3.69 33.05 -3.50
C GLY A 289 -4.41 33.15 -2.15
N ARG A 290 -5.51 32.41 -1.94
CA ARG A 290 -6.24 32.36 -0.66
C ARG A 290 -5.96 31.05 0.06
N SER A 291 -5.69 31.13 1.37
CA SER A 291 -5.55 29.92 2.20
C SER A 291 -6.91 29.23 2.31
N THR A 292 -6.98 27.97 1.93
CA THR A 292 -8.21 27.15 1.98
C THR A 292 -8.05 25.90 2.84
N GLY A 293 -6.85 25.57 3.32
CA GLY A 293 -6.62 24.54 4.32
C GLY A 293 -5.32 24.76 5.07
N ASP A 294 -5.31 24.50 6.37
CA ASP A 294 -4.20 24.80 7.28
C ASP A 294 -3.56 23.57 7.95
N THR A 295 -4.19 22.40 7.81
CA THR A 295 -3.68 21.09 8.26
C THR A 295 -4.03 19.98 7.27
N GLY A 296 -3.26 18.89 7.28
CA GLY A 296 -3.55 17.70 6.47
C GLY A 296 -4.93 17.11 6.78
N GLN A 297 -5.27 16.98 8.07
CA GLN A 297 -6.59 16.47 8.49
C GLN A 297 -7.73 17.35 7.98
N PHE A 298 -7.61 18.67 8.11
CA PHE A 298 -8.62 19.60 7.59
C PHE A 298 -8.82 19.40 6.08
N ILE A 299 -7.74 19.28 5.30
CA ILE A 299 -7.83 19.10 3.85
C ILE A 299 -8.54 17.78 3.51
N CYS A 300 -8.25 16.69 4.24
CA CYS A 300 -8.95 15.42 4.07
C CYS A 300 -10.45 15.53 4.38
N ASP A 301 -10.81 16.11 5.52
CA ASP A 301 -12.21 16.31 5.93
C ASP A 301 -12.97 17.19 4.92
N ASP A 302 -12.31 18.23 4.43
CA ASP A 302 -12.86 19.16 3.45
C ASP A 302 -13.08 18.48 2.08
N LEU A 303 -12.16 17.62 1.63
CA LEU A 303 -12.36 16.81 0.40
C LEU A 303 -13.55 15.86 0.51
N GLU A 304 -13.77 15.28 1.69
CA GLU A 304 -14.84 14.31 1.93
C GLU A 304 -16.21 14.98 2.14
N GLN A 305 -16.26 16.17 2.76
CA GLN A 305 -17.51 16.78 3.25
C GLN A 305 -17.79 18.19 2.71
N GLY A 306 -16.77 18.86 2.17
CA GLY A 306 -16.82 20.23 1.68
C GLY A 306 -17.79 20.39 0.51
N GLN A 307 -18.67 21.40 0.57
CA GLN A 307 -19.69 21.61 -0.45
C GLN A 307 -19.10 22.01 -1.81
N GLN A 308 -17.89 22.57 -1.82
CA GLN A 308 -17.20 23.00 -3.02
C GLN A 308 -16.71 21.84 -3.90
N TYR A 309 -16.44 20.66 -3.33
CA TYR A 309 -16.00 19.51 -4.13
C TYR A 309 -17.18 18.71 -4.70
N LYS A 310 -18.33 18.71 -4.03
CA LYS A 310 -19.51 17.92 -4.45
C LYS A 310 -19.94 18.10 -5.92
N PRO A 311 -19.85 19.29 -6.54
CA PRO A 311 -20.21 19.44 -7.94
C PRO A 311 -19.20 18.81 -8.90
N ILE A 312 -18.00 18.41 -8.46
CA ILE A 312 -16.97 17.84 -9.34
C ILE A 312 -17.41 16.45 -9.79
N VAL A 313 -17.62 16.29 -11.10
CA VAL A 313 -18.08 15.02 -11.68
C VAL A 313 -17.00 14.27 -12.45
N ALA A 314 -15.98 14.97 -12.94
CA ALA A 314 -14.88 14.33 -13.66
C ALA A 314 -13.61 15.18 -13.68
N VAL A 315 -12.48 14.48 -13.81
CA VAL A 315 -11.18 15.04 -14.18
C VAL A 315 -10.85 14.54 -15.60
N ARG A 316 -10.48 15.45 -16.50
CA ARG A 316 -10.03 15.14 -17.87
C ARG A 316 -8.65 15.70 -18.15
N GLU A 317 -8.00 15.13 -19.16
CA GLU A 317 -6.72 15.64 -19.72
C GLU A 317 -5.61 15.79 -18.66
N LEU A 318 -5.62 14.92 -17.64
CA LEU A 318 -4.65 14.96 -16.56
C LEU A 318 -3.23 14.71 -17.07
N ASN A 319 -2.40 15.73 -16.94
CA ASN A 319 -0.96 15.66 -17.13
C ASN A 319 -0.26 15.95 -15.80
N LEU A 320 0.63 15.04 -15.38
CA LEU A 320 1.45 15.20 -14.18
C LEU A 320 2.92 15.29 -14.60
N ARG A 321 3.65 16.22 -14.00
CA ARG A 321 5.09 16.36 -14.22
C ARG A 321 5.82 16.60 -12.91
N GLU A 322 6.82 15.77 -12.64
CA GLU A 322 7.71 15.93 -11.48
C GLU A 322 8.83 16.93 -11.78
N TRP A 323 9.17 17.76 -10.79
CA TRP A 323 10.29 18.68 -10.79
C TRP A 323 10.86 18.86 -9.37
N GLY A 324 12.01 18.22 -9.10
CA GLY A 324 12.61 18.22 -7.76
C GLY A 324 11.71 17.48 -6.77
N SER A 325 11.38 18.13 -5.66
CA SER A 325 10.39 17.63 -4.69
C SER A 325 8.94 17.94 -5.07
N ASN A 326 8.69 18.54 -6.22
CA ASN A 326 7.35 19.00 -6.59
C ASN A 326 6.74 18.14 -7.70
N VAL A 327 5.41 18.04 -7.71
CA VAL A 327 4.63 17.58 -8.85
C VAL A 327 3.69 18.69 -9.29
N VAL A 328 3.67 18.97 -10.59
CA VAL A 328 2.71 19.90 -11.18
C VAL A 328 1.71 19.09 -11.99
N GLY A 329 0.45 19.17 -11.58
CA GLY A 329 -0.69 18.66 -12.32
C GLY A 329 -1.37 19.74 -13.13
N ARG A 330 -1.74 19.41 -14.37
CA ARG A 330 -2.62 20.21 -15.22
C ARG A 330 -3.76 19.35 -15.70
N TYR A 331 -4.98 19.81 -15.50
CA TYR A 331 -6.17 19.05 -15.83
C TYR A 331 -7.39 19.94 -15.97
N LEU A 332 -8.45 19.39 -16.55
CA LEU A 332 -9.77 20.01 -16.60
C LEU A 332 -10.66 19.38 -15.53
N LEU A 333 -11.35 20.19 -14.76
CA LEU A 333 -12.44 19.76 -13.87
C LEU A 333 -13.77 20.06 -14.52
N ASP A 334 -14.58 19.03 -14.70
CA ASP A 334 -15.98 19.19 -15.09
C ASP A 334 -16.84 19.22 -13.82
N LEU A 335 -17.69 20.24 -13.75
CA LEU A 335 -18.65 20.47 -12.68
C LEU A 335 -20.06 20.17 -13.16
N ASP A 336 -20.91 19.73 -12.23
CA ASP A 336 -22.34 19.61 -12.46
C ASP A 336 -22.92 20.95 -12.95
N GLY A 337 -23.84 20.89 -13.90
CA GLY A 337 -24.31 22.05 -14.65
C GLY A 337 -23.50 22.41 -15.90
N GLY A 338 -22.53 21.58 -16.30
CA GLY A 338 -21.81 21.69 -17.58
C GLY A 338 -20.73 22.78 -17.61
N ILE A 339 -20.24 23.18 -16.44
CA ILE A 339 -19.14 24.15 -16.30
C ILE A 339 -17.83 23.36 -16.29
N THR A 340 -16.85 23.80 -17.06
CA THR A 340 -15.48 23.26 -17.01
C THR A 340 -14.53 24.36 -16.56
N VAL A 341 -13.59 24.01 -15.68
CA VAL A 341 -12.49 24.88 -15.26
C VAL A 341 -11.16 24.20 -15.53
N SER A 342 -10.15 24.99 -15.89
CA SER A 342 -8.76 24.56 -16.00
C SER A 342 -8.09 24.69 -14.63
N VAL A 343 -7.37 23.65 -14.21
CA VAL A 343 -6.64 23.64 -12.95
C VAL A 343 -5.16 23.36 -13.20
N THR A 344 -4.31 24.21 -12.65
CA THR A 344 -2.89 23.92 -12.43
C THR A 344 -2.65 23.76 -10.94
N GLU A 345 -2.24 22.58 -10.52
CA GLU A 345 -2.05 22.24 -9.11
C GLU A 345 -0.60 21.83 -8.85
N HIS A 346 0.02 22.46 -7.86
CA HIS A 346 1.38 22.20 -7.42
C HIS A 346 1.33 21.45 -6.10
N PHE A 347 2.01 20.32 -6.05
CA PHE A 347 2.18 19.49 -4.86
C PHE A 347 3.64 19.52 -4.44
N GLU A 348 3.92 19.93 -3.21
CA GLU A 348 5.24 19.77 -2.58
C GLU A 348 5.27 18.43 -1.83
N ILE A 349 6.16 17.53 -2.23
CA ILE A 349 6.26 16.15 -1.76
C ILE A 349 7.73 15.82 -1.50
N PRO A 350 8.34 16.29 -0.39
CA PRO A 350 9.76 16.05 -0.14
C PRO A 350 10.07 14.55 0.06
N ALA A 351 9.14 13.80 0.65
CA ALA A 351 9.30 12.42 1.08
C ALA A 351 7.98 11.64 0.94
N GLY A 352 7.53 10.93 1.98
CA GLY A 352 6.30 10.11 1.96
C GLY A 352 4.98 10.87 2.15
N ASP A 353 5.00 12.18 2.40
CA ASP A 353 3.81 13.01 2.63
C ASP A 353 3.80 14.27 1.75
N ILE A 354 2.59 14.69 1.32
CA ILE A 354 2.37 15.99 0.69
C ILE A 354 2.40 17.06 1.80
N THR A 355 3.30 18.03 1.67
CA THR A 355 3.50 19.10 2.66
C THR A 355 2.84 20.42 2.28
N ALA A 356 2.57 20.64 0.99
CA ALA A 356 1.85 21.81 0.52
C ALA A 356 1.14 21.56 -0.81
N ILE A 357 -0.01 22.20 -1.00
CA ILE A 357 -0.81 22.17 -2.22
C ILE A 357 -1.14 23.60 -2.62
N THR A 358 -0.83 23.97 -3.86
CA THR A 358 -1.22 25.27 -4.43
C THR A 358 -1.98 25.04 -5.72
N ALA A 359 -3.24 25.45 -5.77
CA ALA A 359 -4.08 25.35 -6.96
C ALA A 359 -4.32 26.73 -7.57
N ILE A 360 -4.18 26.80 -8.89
CA ILE A 360 -4.58 27.92 -9.74
C ILE A 360 -5.76 27.40 -10.57
N ILE A 361 -6.92 28.03 -10.40
CA ILE A 361 -8.18 27.63 -11.02
C ILE A 361 -8.65 28.75 -11.93
N GLU A 362 -8.78 28.46 -13.21
CA GLU A 362 -9.11 29.40 -14.28
C GLU A 362 -10.32 28.88 -15.08
N PRO A 363 -11.14 29.77 -15.68
CA PRO A 363 -12.13 29.35 -16.68
C PRO A 363 -11.45 28.59 -17.82
N ALA A 364 -12.05 27.48 -18.25
CA ALA A 364 -11.51 26.64 -19.34
C ALA A 364 -11.73 27.23 -20.74
#